data_AF-A0A220W6U6-F1
#
_entry.id   AF-A0A220W6U6-F1
#
_cell.length_a   1.000
_cell.length_b   1.000
_cell.length_c   1.000
_cell.angle_alpha   90.00
_cell.angle_beta   90.00
_cell.angle_gamma   90.00
#
_symmetry.space_group_name_H-M   'P 1'
#
loop_
_entity.id
_entity.type
_entity.pdbx_description
1 polymer ?
#
loop_
_entity_poly.entity_id
_entity_poly.type
_entity_poly.pdbx_seq_one_letter_code
_entity_poly.pdbx_strand_id
1 'polypeptide(L)' 'MKHEYEMECVSIYKSPGHLSAKFRPEGDFYTEVHLSFENAGEWDVGDKIKVTLERLP' A
#
# COMPACT_ATOMS: atom_id res chain seq x y z
N MET A 1 1.45 20.86 -5.05
CA MET A 1 0.48 20.69 -3.95
C MET A 1 0.59 19.25 -3.48
N LYS A 2 0.81 18.99 -2.17
CA LYS A 2 0.89 17.62 -1.62
C LYS A 2 -0.46 17.23 -1.03
N HIS A 3 -0.91 15.99 -1.23
CA HIS A 3 -2.17 15.49 -0.67
C HIS A 3 -1.90 14.22 0.12
N GLU A 4 -2.37 14.19 1.37
CA GLU A 4 -2.23 13.04 2.27
C GLU A 4 -3.52 12.21 2.26
N TYR A 5 -3.37 10.89 2.19
CA TYR A 5 -4.48 9.94 2.20
C TYR A 5 -4.21 8.85 3.24
N GLU A 6 -5.23 8.48 4.01
CA GLU A 6 -5.21 7.23 4.78
C GLU A 6 -5.70 6.10 3.88
N MET A 7 -4.97 4.99 3.86
CA MET A 7 -5.30 3.81 3.07
C MET A 7 -5.22 2.56 3.93
N GLU A 8 -6.12 1.62 3.69
CA GLU A 8 -6.19 0.33 4.36
C GLU A 8 -5.60 -0.77 3.47
N CYS A 9 -4.76 -1.63 4.04
CA CYS A 9 -4.28 -2.84 3.37
C CYS A 9 -5.43 -3.84 3.23
N VAL A 10 -5.86 -4.13 2.00
CA VAL A 10 -6.99 -5.02 1.74
C VAL A 10 -6.56 -6.42 1.28
N SER A 11 -5.32 -6.57 0.82
CA SER A 11 -4.78 -7.88 0.43
C SER A 11 -3.27 -7.84 0.38
N ILE A 12 -2.62 -8.95 0.74
CA ILE A 12 -1.18 -9.16 0.62
C ILE A 12 -0.94 -10.39 -0.26
N TYR A 13 -0.11 -10.25 -1.28
CA TYR A 13 0.26 -11.33 -2.18
C TYR A 13 1.75 -11.65 -2.04
N LYS A 14 2.05 -12.93 -1.81
CA LYS A 14 3.42 -13.41 -1.60
C LYS A 14 3.71 -14.57 -2.55
N SER A 15 4.74 -14.43 -3.37
CA SER A 15 5.31 -15.49 -4.19
C SER A 15 6.84 -15.51 -4.09
N PRO A 16 7.53 -16.57 -4.55
CA PRO A 16 8.98 -16.59 -4.56
C PRO A 16 9.54 -15.40 -5.35
N GLY A 17 10.25 -14.50 -4.68
CA GLY A 17 10.85 -13.31 -5.30
C GLY A 17 9.89 -12.14 -5.58
N HIS A 18 8.60 -12.24 -5.24
CA HIS A 18 7.69 -11.10 -5.30
C HIS A 18 6.78 -10.99 -4.08
N LEU A 19 6.62 -9.77 -3.58
CA LEU A 19 5.70 -9.42 -2.52
C LEU A 19 5.03 -8.09 -2.86
N SER A 20 3.70 -8.07 -2.79
CA SER A 20 2.92 -6.87 -3.01
C SER A 20 1.76 -6.80 -2.03
N ALA A 21 1.31 -5.59 -1.74
CA ALA A 21 0.11 -5.33 -0.97
C ALA A 21 -0.78 -4.35 -1.73
N LYS A 22 -2.10 -4.58 -1.70
CA LYS A 22 -3.07 -3.64 -2.27
C LYS A 22 -3.63 -2.79 -1.15
N PHE A 23 -3.61 -1.49 -1.38
CA PHE A 23 -4.14 -0.50 -0.47
C PHE A 23 -5.33 0.20 -1.11
N ARG A 24 -6.38 0.41 -0.32
CA ARG A 24 -7.57 1.12 -0.73
C ARG A 24 -7.75 2.35 0.18
N PRO A 25 -7.90 3.56 -0.36
CA PRO A 25 -8.38 4.70 0.42
C PRO A 25 -9.89 4.56 0.70
N GLU A 26 -10.47 5.48 1.45
CA GLU A 26 -11.93 5.60 1.55
C GLU A 26 -12.51 5.98 0.16
N GLY A 27 -12.82 4.98 -0.68
CA GLY A 27 -13.31 5.13 -2.05
C GLY A 27 -13.16 3.88 -2.92
N ASP A 28 -13.48 3.98 -4.22
CA ASP A 28 -13.55 2.84 -5.17
C ASP A 28 -12.25 2.51 -5.91
N PHE A 29 -11.12 3.16 -5.59
CA PHE A 29 -9.84 2.90 -6.27
C PHE A 29 -8.86 2.11 -5.39
N TYR A 30 -8.02 1.29 -6.02
CA TYR A 30 -7.00 0.48 -5.35
C TYR A 30 -5.62 0.84 -5.91
N THR A 31 -4.63 0.95 -5.03
CA THR A 31 -3.22 1.11 -5.41
C THR A 31 -2.46 -0.13 -4.98
N GLU A 32 -1.78 -0.77 -5.92
CA GLU A 32 -0.86 -1.87 -5.62
C GLU A 32 0.52 -1.30 -5.29
N VAL A 33 1.07 -1.71 -4.15
CA VAL A 33 2.39 -1.29 -3.66
C VAL A 33 3.28 -2.51 -3.61
N HIS A 34 4.44 -2.43 -4.25
CA HIS A 34 5.47 -3.47 -4.20
C HIS A 34 6.25 -3.31 -2.89
N LEU A 35 6.27 -4.36 -2.08
CA LEU A 35 6.95 -4.35 -0.80
C LEU A 35 8.33 -5.01 -0.96
N SER A 36 9.33 -4.45 -0.28
CA SER A 36 10.60 -5.15 -0.11
C SER A 36 10.42 -6.33 0.84
N PHE A 37 11.18 -7.40 0.62
CA PHE A 37 11.12 -8.60 1.47
C PHE A 37 11.53 -8.33 2.94
N GLU A 38 12.30 -7.27 3.18
CA GLU A 38 12.74 -6.87 4.52
C GLU A 38 11.58 -6.29 5.34
N ASN A 39 10.64 -5.58 4.71
CA ASN A 39 9.49 -4.96 5.37
C ASN A 39 8.22 -5.85 5.30
N ALA A 40 8.35 -7.03 4.70
CA ALA A 40 7.25 -7.95 4.41
C ALA A 40 6.51 -8.49 5.62
N GLY A 41 7.24 -8.65 6.74
CA GLY A 41 6.72 -9.26 7.96
C GLY A 41 5.93 -8.31 8.84
N GLU A 42 5.85 -7.03 8.47
CA GLU A 42 5.26 -5.97 9.31
C GLU A 42 3.87 -5.53 8.85
N TRP A 43 3.31 -6.15 7.81
CA TRP A 43 2.01 -5.77 7.25
C TRP A 43 1.00 -6.91 7.38
N ASP A 44 -0.18 -6.57 7.89
CA ASP A 44 -1.37 -7.40 7.94
C ASP A 44 -2.55 -6.75 7.21
N VAL A 45 -3.52 -7.57 6.80
CA VAL A 45 -4.78 -7.06 6.23
C VAL A 45 -5.54 -6.29 7.31
N GLY A 46 -5.98 -5.07 6.98
CA GLY A 46 -6.59 -4.13 7.91
C GLY A 46 -5.63 -3.06 8.44
N ASP A 47 -4.32 -3.21 8.21
CA ASP A 47 -3.36 -2.17 8.58
C ASP A 47 -3.60 -0.89 7.78
N LYS A 48 -3.46 0.25 8.47
CA LYS A 48 -3.69 1.57 7.90
C LYS A 48 -2.37 2.32 7.72
N ILE A 49 -2.18 2.88 6.53
CA ILE A 49 -1.04 3.72 6.19
C ILE A 49 -1.47 5.12 5.84
N LYS A 50 -0.60 6.09 6.10
CA LYS A 50 -0.70 7.43 5.52
C LYS A 50 0.26 7.55 4.36
N VAL A 51 -0.26 7.87 3.18
CA VAL A 51 0.55 8.14 1.99
C VAL A 51 0.44 9.60 1.61
N THR A 52 1.56 10.19 1.22
CA THR A 52 1.60 11.54 0.64
C THR A 52 1.81 11.39 -0.85
N LEU A 53 0.80 11.77 -1.65
CA LEU A 53 0.93 11.81 -3.10
C LEU A 53 1.50 13.17 -3.52
N GLU A 54 2.61 13.12 -4.25
CA GLU A 54 3.22 14.29 -4.87
C GLU A 54 2.98 14.25 -6.37
N ARG A 55 2.51 15.37 -6.94
CA ARG A 55 2.40 15.50 -8.39
C ARG A 55 3.80 15.54 -8.99
N LEU A 56 4.13 14.59 -9.85
CA LEU A 56 5.36 14.63 -10.65
C LEU A 56 5.29 15.78 -11.68
N PRO A 57 6.44 16.41 -12.03
CA PRO A 57 6.52 17.50 -13.01
C PRO A 57 5.86 17.17 -14.36
#